data_AF-A0A1G3AI61-F1
#
_entry.id   AF-A0A1G3AI61-F1
#
_cell.length_a   1.000
_cell.length_b   1.000
_cell.length_c   1.000
_cell.angle_alpha   90.00
_cell.angle_beta   90.00
_cell.angle_gamma   90.00
#
_symmetry.space_group_name_H-M   'P 1'
#
loop_
_entity.id
_entity.type
_entity.pdbx_description
1 polymer ?
#
loop_
_entity_poly.entity_id
_entity_poly.type
_entity_poly.pdbx_seq_one_letter_code
_entity_poly.pdbx_strand_id
1 'polypeptide(L)'
;MRLKTKSYLITIFYLIIILIHSQLKSINADTPKIPWQMFRGNLQHTGQSPYKGAQTNTLKWSYKLDTRITSSPSIGADGTIYVGSIDGRLYAINPDGTSRWIFQTGSEITASPAIGDDGTIYVGSRDKKMYAVTSDGKPKWTFAVDGIVLSSAAVTADTIYFGSNDNALYAITLDGKLKWKFTGKSNITASPALGADGTVYLYEISGAMHALTPDGVEKWIKRVGTGVYDSYSSPSIGA
;
A
#
# COMPACT_ATOMS: atom_id res chain seq x y z
N MET A 1 56.84 34.81 -52.62
CA MET A 1 56.25 36.15 -52.78
C MET A 1 54.79 36.07 -52.32
N ARG A 2 54.43 36.80 -51.24
CA ARG A 2 53.09 37.20 -50.70
C ARG A 2 51.87 36.24 -50.86
N LEU A 3 51.27 35.68 -49.79
CA LEU A 3 50.13 36.22 -48.96
C LEU A 3 48.87 36.53 -49.81
N LYS A 4 47.61 36.09 -49.61
CA LYS A 4 46.70 35.64 -48.50
C LYS A 4 45.60 34.77 -49.17
N THR A 5 44.72 33.98 -48.54
CA THR A 5 43.59 34.35 -47.63
C THR A 5 42.93 33.09 -47.04
N LYS A 6 42.36 33.24 -45.84
CA LYS A 6 41.62 32.26 -45.02
C LYS A 6 40.29 31.80 -45.66
N SER A 7 39.84 30.59 -45.34
CA SER A 7 38.44 30.34 -44.95
C SER A 7 38.36 29.15 -43.99
N TYR A 8 37.66 29.34 -42.88
CA TYR A 8 37.42 28.39 -41.81
C TYR A 8 36.20 27.54 -42.16
N LEU A 9 36.27 26.23 -41.92
CA LEU A 9 35.21 25.37 -41.35
C LEU A 9 35.69 23.91 -41.50
N ILE A 10 35.93 23.21 -40.40
CA ILE A 10 35.50 21.82 -40.18
C ILE A 10 35.75 21.51 -38.71
N THR A 11 34.64 21.15 -38.09
CA THR A 11 34.37 21.01 -36.67
C THR A 11 35.10 19.81 -36.08
N ILE A 12 36.04 20.10 -35.18
CA ILE A 12 36.30 19.43 -33.89
C ILE A 12 35.60 18.06 -33.72
N PHE A 13 36.32 16.96 -33.98
CA PHE A 13 35.98 15.63 -33.45
C PHE A 13 36.74 15.46 -32.13
N TYR A 14 36.06 15.77 -31.02
CA TYR A 14 36.61 15.64 -29.67
C TYR A 14 36.75 14.16 -29.29
N LEU A 15 38.01 13.80 -29.06
CA LEU A 15 38.48 12.75 -28.19
C LEU A 15 37.93 12.94 -26.76
N ILE A 16 36.86 12.23 -26.37
CA ILE A 16 36.60 11.92 -24.94
C ILE A 16 35.92 10.54 -24.84
N ILE A 17 36.72 9.50 -24.64
CA ILE A 17 36.24 8.25 -24.05
C ILE A 17 36.01 8.57 -22.57
N ILE A 18 34.78 8.96 -22.21
CA ILE A 18 34.38 9.06 -20.81
C ILE A 18 34.20 7.63 -20.32
N LEU A 19 35.21 7.18 -19.58
CA LEU A 19 35.19 6.04 -18.69
C LEU A 19 34.12 6.32 -17.61
N ILE A 20 32.85 6.04 -17.89
CA ILE A 20 31.80 6.02 -16.86
C ILE A 20 32.04 4.75 -16.04
N HIS A 21 32.93 4.85 -15.06
CA HIS A 21 32.86 3.99 -13.88
C HIS A 21 31.59 4.42 -13.13
N SER A 22 30.45 3.88 -13.55
CA SER A 22 29.29 3.84 -12.68
C SER A 22 29.74 3.06 -11.45
N GLN A 23 29.87 3.76 -10.32
CA GLN A 23 29.95 3.11 -9.03
C GLN A 23 28.73 2.21 -8.93
N LEU A 24 28.91 0.90 -9.16
CA LEU A 24 27.93 -0.11 -8.80
C LEU A 24 27.78 0.01 -7.28
N LYS A 25 26.80 0.80 -6.83
CA LYS A 25 26.29 0.65 -5.48
C LYS A 25 25.99 -0.83 -5.34
N SER A 26 26.66 -1.48 -4.39
CA SER A 26 26.40 -2.86 -4.04
C SER A 26 24.89 -3.03 -3.89
N ILE A 27 24.32 -3.91 -4.72
CA ILE A 27 22.90 -4.33 -4.74
C ILE A 27 22.54 -5.19 -3.52
N ASN A 28 23.07 -4.83 -2.35
CA ASN A 28 22.45 -5.25 -1.11
C ASN A 28 21.16 -4.45 -1.05
N ALA A 29 20.02 -5.13 -1.19
CA ALA A 29 18.72 -4.51 -0.97
C ALA A 29 18.77 -3.82 0.40
N ASP A 30 18.68 -2.49 0.42
CA ASP A 30 18.51 -1.77 1.67
C ASP A 30 17.34 -2.40 2.39
N THR A 31 17.53 -2.73 3.68
CA THR A 31 16.45 -3.31 4.48
C THR A 31 15.24 -2.38 4.38
N PRO A 32 14.02 -2.89 4.10
CA PRO A 32 12.87 -2.02 3.93
C PRO A 32 12.70 -1.10 5.13
N LYS A 33 12.47 0.19 4.87
CA LYS A 33 12.29 1.22 5.91
C LYS A 33 11.17 0.84 6.90
N ILE A 34 10.14 0.18 6.41
CA ILE A 34 9.02 -0.35 7.18
C ILE A 34 9.01 -1.87 7.00
N PRO A 35 9.23 -2.69 8.07
CA PRO A 35 9.40 -4.13 7.97
C PRO A 35 8.21 -4.87 7.33
N TRP A 36 6.99 -4.40 7.58
CA TRP A 36 5.78 -4.95 6.98
C TRP A 36 4.71 -3.87 6.84
N GLN A 37 4.74 -3.15 5.72
CA GLN A 37 4.02 -1.88 5.57
C GLN A 37 2.50 -2.03 5.51
N MET A 38 2.00 -3.06 4.84
CA MET A 38 0.58 -3.20 4.52
C MET A 38 0.20 -4.66 4.31
N PHE A 39 -1.06 -4.90 3.92
CA PHE A 39 -1.54 -6.23 3.56
C PHE A 39 -0.58 -6.91 2.57
N ARG A 40 -0.19 -8.15 2.86
CA ARG A 40 0.76 -8.93 2.05
C ARG A 40 2.13 -8.23 1.84
N GLY A 41 2.49 -7.30 2.72
CA GLY A 41 3.83 -6.73 2.87
C GLY A 41 4.16 -5.55 1.95
N ASN A 42 3.61 -5.52 0.72
CA ASN A 42 3.93 -4.52 -0.30
C ASN A 42 2.76 -4.28 -1.26
N LEU A 43 2.91 -3.28 -2.12
CA LEU A 43 1.92 -2.88 -3.14
C LEU A 43 1.53 -3.99 -4.12
N GLN A 44 2.42 -4.96 -4.38
CA GLN A 44 2.15 -6.09 -5.28
C GLN A 44 1.45 -7.26 -4.57
N HIS A 45 1.26 -7.16 -3.25
CA HIS A 45 0.73 -8.21 -2.39
C HIS A 45 1.48 -9.55 -2.49
N THR A 46 2.83 -9.53 -2.57
CA THR A 46 3.59 -10.79 -2.75
C THR A 46 3.57 -11.70 -1.52
N GLY A 47 3.36 -11.14 -0.32
CA GLY A 47 3.39 -11.91 0.94
C GLY A 47 4.79 -12.44 1.30
N GLN A 48 5.84 -11.86 0.74
CA GLN A 48 7.22 -12.30 0.96
C GLN A 48 7.94 -11.37 1.95
N SER A 49 8.53 -11.97 2.99
CA SER A 49 9.40 -11.26 3.93
C SER A 49 10.83 -11.27 3.41
N PRO A 50 11.57 -10.14 3.47
CA PRO A 50 13.00 -10.13 3.20
C PRO A 50 13.84 -10.69 4.37
N TYR A 51 13.21 -10.87 5.54
CA TYR A 51 13.87 -11.39 6.74
C TYR A 51 13.90 -12.91 6.74
N LYS A 52 15.02 -13.48 7.18
CA LYS A 52 15.09 -14.92 7.48
C LYS A 52 14.08 -15.24 8.59
N GLY A 53 13.28 -16.28 8.36
CA GLY A 53 12.28 -16.75 9.32
C GLY A 53 12.90 -17.21 10.64
N ALA A 54 12.04 -17.42 11.65
CA ALA A 54 12.46 -17.91 12.94
C ALA A 54 13.21 -19.24 12.81
N GLN A 55 14.35 -19.36 13.47
CA GLN A 55 15.17 -20.58 13.47
C GLN A 55 14.70 -21.61 14.49
N THR A 56 13.84 -21.19 15.43
CA THR A 56 13.19 -22.03 16.43
C THR A 56 11.71 -21.71 16.48
N ASN A 57 10.90 -22.67 16.95
CA ASN A 57 9.45 -22.51 17.10
C ASN A 57 9.06 -22.14 18.55
N THR A 58 9.90 -21.36 19.23
CA THR A 58 9.65 -20.94 20.62
C THR A 58 8.76 -19.70 20.63
N LEU A 59 7.62 -19.78 21.33
CA LEU A 59 6.74 -18.63 21.56
C LEU A 59 7.50 -17.56 22.35
N LYS A 60 7.69 -16.37 21.77
CA LYS A 60 8.34 -15.24 22.46
C LYS A 60 7.39 -14.57 23.45
N TRP A 61 6.17 -14.30 23.02
CA TRP A 61 5.11 -13.71 23.83
C TRP A 61 3.76 -13.95 23.15
N SER A 62 2.67 -13.81 23.89
CA SER A 62 1.31 -13.76 23.37
C SER A 62 0.57 -12.57 23.95
N TYR A 63 -0.27 -11.94 23.12
CA TYR A 63 -1.13 -10.84 23.54
C TYR A 63 -2.58 -11.24 23.29
N LYS A 64 -3.36 -11.37 24.37
CA LYS A 64 -4.74 -11.83 24.29
C LYS A 64 -5.67 -10.69 23.95
N LEU A 65 -6.47 -10.87 22.90
CA LEU A 65 -7.57 -10.00 22.52
C LEU A 65 -8.87 -10.81 22.66
N ASP A 66 -9.78 -10.37 23.52
CA ASP A 66 -11.08 -11.02 23.75
C ASP A 66 -12.11 -10.63 22.66
N THR A 67 -11.69 -10.76 21.40
CA THR A 67 -12.43 -10.35 20.21
C THR A 67 -11.92 -11.11 18.98
N ARG A 68 -12.68 -11.09 17.88
CA ARG A 68 -12.24 -11.71 16.63
C ARG A 68 -11.30 -10.77 15.87
N ILE A 69 -10.18 -11.32 15.43
CA ILE A 69 -9.24 -10.63 14.55
C ILE A 69 -9.36 -11.26 13.17
N THR A 70 -9.75 -10.45 12.19
CA THR A 70 -9.81 -10.85 10.77
C THR A 70 -8.78 -10.12 9.91
N SER A 71 -8.12 -9.10 10.49
CA SER A 71 -7.07 -8.33 9.82
C SER A 71 -5.73 -9.08 9.87
N SER A 72 -4.84 -8.78 8.91
CA SER A 72 -3.42 -9.14 9.02
C SER A 72 -2.67 -8.02 9.76
N PRO A 73 -1.62 -8.34 10.54
CA PRO A 73 -0.80 -7.32 11.19
C PRO A 73 0.05 -6.54 10.17
N SER A 74 0.32 -5.28 10.49
CA SER A 74 1.42 -4.50 9.91
C SER A 74 2.46 -4.15 10.98
N ILE A 75 3.70 -3.95 10.58
CA ILE A 75 4.83 -3.72 11.49
C ILE A 75 5.53 -2.42 11.08
N GLY A 76 5.48 -1.43 11.97
CA GLY A 76 6.13 -0.13 11.80
C GLY A 76 7.66 -0.19 11.86
N ALA A 77 8.31 0.89 11.44
CA ALA A 77 9.77 0.99 11.44
C ALA A 77 10.40 0.82 12.84
N ASP A 78 9.68 1.17 13.89
CA ASP A 78 10.09 0.99 15.30
C ASP A 78 9.70 -0.39 15.87
N GLY A 79 9.18 -1.29 15.04
CA GLY A 79 8.72 -2.62 15.42
C GLY A 79 7.33 -2.66 16.04
N THR A 80 6.61 -1.54 16.13
CA THR A 80 5.21 -1.55 16.61
C THR A 80 4.34 -2.37 15.68
N ILE A 81 3.52 -3.24 16.27
CA ILE A 81 2.61 -4.13 15.57
C ILE A 81 1.21 -3.53 15.62
N TYR A 82 0.59 -3.33 14.45
CA TYR A 82 -0.75 -2.77 14.33
C TYR A 82 -1.75 -3.82 13.85
N VAL A 83 -2.88 -3.95 14.54
CA VAL A 83 -3.92 -4.95 14.26
C VAL A 83 -5.30 -4.34 14.38
N GLY A 84 -6.13 -4.51 13.37
CA GLY A 84 -7.55 -4.14 13.41
C GLY A 84 -8.44 -5.28 13.92
N SER A 85 -9.48 -4.96 14.67
CA SER A 85 -10.42 -5.94 15.22
C SER A 85 -11.88 -5.62 14.92
N ILE A 86 -12.72 -6.66 14.94
CA ILE A 86 -14.16 -6.52 14.78
C ILE A 86 -14.83 -5.74 15.91
N ASP A 87 -14.18 -5.54 17.06
CA ASP A 87 -14.74 -4.68 18.13
C ASP A 87 -14.58 -3.18 17.80
N GLY A 88 -14.09 -2.86 16.60
CA GLY A 88 -13.89 -1.51 16.10
C GLY A 88 -12.65 -0.84 16.66
N ARG A 89 -11.65 -1.63 17.11
CA ARG A 89 -10.40 -1.09 17.63
C ARG A 89 -9.22 -1.42 16.74
N LEU A 90 -8.36 -0.41 16.58
CA LEU A 90 -7.00 -0.54 16.10
C LEU A 90 -6.08 -0.63 17.32
N TYR A 91 -5.39 -1.76 17.45
CA TYR A 91 -4.44 -2.03 18.51
C TYR A 91 -3.03 -1.74 18.03
N ALA A 92 -2.25 -1.01 18.83
CA ALA A 92 -0.81 -0.93 18.71
C ALA A 92 -0.16 -1.71 19.84
N ILE A 93 0.75 -2.60 19.49
CA ILE A 93 1.43 -3.53 20.42
C ILE A 93 2.94 -3.31 20.25
N ASN A 94 3.63 -3.18 21.37
CA ASN A 94 5.09 -3.04 21.39
C ASN A 94 5.76 -4.36 20.94
N PRO A 95 7.03 -4.31 20.46
CA PRO A 95 7.77 -5.51 20.06
C PRO A 95 7.91 -6.59 21.14
N ASP A 96 7.79 -6.21 22.42
CA ASP A 96 7.82 -7.09 23.60
C ASP A 96 6.47 -7.73 23.94
N GLY A 97 5.42 -7.42 23.16
CA GLY A 97 4.07 -7.93 23.36
C GLY A 97 3.21 -7.11 24.33
N THR A 98 3.69 -5.98 24.85
CA THR A 98 2.89 -5.10 25.71
C THR A 98 1.99 -4.17 24.89
N SER A 99 0.87 -3.74 25.47
CA SER A 99 -0.01 -2.75 24.82
C SER A 99 0.68 -1.40 24.72
N ARG A 100 0.68 -0.80 23.53
CA ARG A 100 1.20 0.56 23.31
C ARG A 100 0.08 1.60 23.37
N TRP A 101 -0.97 1.41 22.58
CA TRP A 101 -2.18 2.22 22.59
C TRP A 101 -3.32 1.52 21.87
N ILE A 102 -4.53 2.04 22.02
CA ILE A 102 -5.75 1.57 21.36
C ILE A 102 -6.47 2.78 20.78
N PHE A 103 -6.90 2.67 19.52
CA PHE A 103 -7.71 3.67 18.84
C PHE A 103 -9.08 3.09 18.48
N GLN A 104 -10.17 3.81 18.76
CA GLN A 104 -11.55 3.36 18.55
C GLN A 104 -12.14 4.01 17.29
N THR A 105 -12.63 3.18 16.37
CA THR A 105 -13.48 3.59 15.23
C THR A 105 -14.97 3.45 15.58
N GLY A 106 -15.85 3.93 14.70
CA GLY A 106 -17.29 3.88 14.92
C GLY A 106 -17.93 2.51 14.67
N SER A 107 -17.21 1.59 14.01
CA SER A 107 -17.65 0.20 13.79
C SER A 107 -16.45 -0.72 13.57
N GLU A 108 -16.73 -1.99 13.26
CA GLU A 108 -15.75 -3.07 13.09
C GLU A 108 -14.60 -2.69 12.15
N ILE A 109 -13.39 -3.13 12.47
CA ILE A 109 -12.23 -3.08 11.59
C ILE A 109 -11.92 -4.49 11.12
N THR A 110 -12.25 -4.77 9.86
CA THR A 110 -11.88 -6.04 9.20
C THR A 110 -10.69 -5.90 8.27
N ALA A 111 -10.37 -4.66 7.86
CA ALA A 111 -9.26 -4.34 6.97
C ALA A 111 -7.91 -4.48 7.69
N SER A 112 -6.86 -4.83 6.94
CA SER A 112 -5.48 -4.79 7.46
C SER A 112 -4.98 -3.33 7.50
N PRO A 113 -4.33 -2.89 8.59
CA PRO A 113 -3.76 -1.55 8.64
C PRO A 113 -2.61 -1.40 7.63
N ALA A 114 -2.45 -0.20 7.08
CA ALA A 114 -1.33 0.17 6.22
C ALA A 114 -0.57 1.36 6.83
N ILE A 115 0.75 1.40 6.63
CA ILE A 115 1.63 2.39 7.27
C ILE A 115 2.23 3.30 6.20
N GLY A 116 2.06 4.61 6.34
CA GLY A 116 2.74 5.61 5.51
C GLY A 116 4.21 5.77 5.91
N ASP A 117 5.01 6.38 5.03
CA ASP A 117 6.45 6.60 5.26
C ASP A 117 6.75 7.51 6.47
N ASP A 118 5.76 8.28 6.93
CA ASP A 118 5.80 9.14 8.11
C ASP A 118 5.32 8.42 9.39
N GLY A 119 4.94 7.14 9.29
CA GLY A 119 4.40 6.35 10.41
C GLY A 119 2.90 6.54 10.65
N THR A 120 2.19 7.29 9.80
CA THR A 120 0.71 7.37 9.87
C THR A 120 0.09 6.02 9.51
N ILE A 121 -0.89 5.59 10.30
CA ILE A 121 -1.60 4.33 10.13
C ILE A 121 -2.94 4.60 9.44
N TYR A 122 -3.19 3.90 8.34
CA TYR A 122 -4.42 3.99 7.56
C TYR A 122 -5.23 2.72 7.72
N VAL A 123 -6.52 2.85 8.04
CA VAL A 123 -7.38 1.70 8.28
C VAL A 123 -8.83 1.98 7.91
N GLY A 124 -9.42 1.06 7.14
CA GLY A 124 -10.84 1.09 6.79
C GLY A 124 -11.72 0.49 7.88
N SER A 125 -12.90 1.07 8.09
CA SER A 125 -13.89 0.57 9.04
C SER A 125 -15.27 0.39 8.39
N ARG A 126 -16.08 -0.47 9.02
CA ARG A 126 -17.47 -0.70 8.61
C ARG A 126 -18.42 0.48 8.86
N ASP A 127 -17.96 1.51 9.55
CA ASP A 127 -18.67 2.78 9.73
C ASP A 127 -18.57 3.72 8.52
N LYS A 128 -18.09 3.18 7.39
CA LYS A 128 -17.98 3.88 6.09
C LYS A 128 -16.91 4.95 6.06
N LYS A 129 -15.82 4.75 6.81
CA LYS A 129 -14.69 5.68 6.83
C LYS A 129 -13.35 4.98 6.61
N MET A 130 -12.47 5.71 5.94
CA MET A 130 -11.02 5.51 6.03
C MET A 130 -10.49 6.42 7.13
N TYR A 131 -9.76 5.84 8.07
CA TYR A 131 -9.12 6.56 9.17
C TYR A 131 -7.63 6.74 8.91
N ALA A 132 -7.10 7.90 9.28
CA ALA A 132 -5.67 8.10 9.48
C ALA A 132 -5.40 8.37 10.96
N VAL A 133 -4.49 7.61 11.53
CA VAL A 133 -4.09 7.66 12.94
C VAL A 133 -2.58 7.90 12.99
N THR A 134 -2.12 8.79 13.85
CA THR A 134 -0.69 9.02 14.06
C THR A 134 -0.01 7.81 14.71
N SER A 135 1.32 7.74 14.64
CA SER A 135 2.09 6.65 15.26
C SER A 135 1.94 6.58 16.79
N ASP A 136 1.53 7.68 17.44
CA ASP A 136 1.19 7.76 18.87
C ASP A 136 -0.31 7.56 19.17
N GLY A 137 -1.10 7.12 18.20
CA GLY A 137 -2.49 6.69 18.41
C GLY A 137 -3.53 7.80 18.40
N LYS A 138 -3.20 9.00 17.94
CA LYS A 138 -4.14 10.14 17.85
C LYS A 138 -4.82 10.17 16.48
N PRO A 139 -6.09 10.60 16.40
CA PRO A 139 -6.75 10.81 15.11
C PRO A 139 -6.03 11.91 14.32
N LYS A 140 -5.68 11.63 13.06
CA LYS A 140 -5.12 12.62 12.12
C LYS A 140 -6.23 13.19 11.23
N TRP A 141 -7.02 12.32 10.61
CA TRP A 141 -8.20 12.68 9.81
C TRP A 141 -9.09 11.44 9.57
N THR A 142 -10.31 11.69 9.06
CA THR A 142 -11.20 10.66 8.53
C THR A 142 -11.71 11.05 7.16
N PHE A 143 -11.84 10.09 6.25
CA PHE A 143 -12.46 10.27 4.94
C PHE A 143 -13.71 9.39 4.86
N ALA A 144 -14.88 10.02 4.73
CA ALA A 144 -16.16 9.33 4.67
C ALA A 144 -16.53 8.94 3.23
N VAL A 145 -17.15 7.77 3.09
CA VAL A 145 -17.68 7.23 1.84
C VAL A 145 -19.11 6.70 2.05
N ASP A 146 -19.78 6.28 0.98
CA ASP A 146 -21.19 5.88 1.05
C ASP A 146 -21.39 4.42 1.47
N GLY A 147 -20.31 3.63 1.43
CA GLY A 147 -20.29 2.20 1.70
C GLY A 147 -19.28 1.77 2.77
N ILE A 148 -19.41 0.53 3.23
CA ILE A 148 -18.51 -0.08 4.20
C ILE A 148 -17.10 -0.20 3.57
N VAL A 149 -16.05 0.12 4.35
CA VAL A 149 -14.67 -0.04 3.89
C VAL A 149 -14.09 -1.34 4.45
N LEU A 150 -14.25 -2.43 3.69
CA LEU A 150 -13.66 -3.75 4.02
C LEU A 150 -12.24 -3.93 3.46
N SER A 151 -11.90 -3.15 2.44
CA SER A 151 -10.61 -3.20 1.74
C SER A 151 -9.47 -2.79 2.66
N SER A 152 -8.37 -3.54 2.64
CA SER A 152 -7.09 -3.02 3.14
C SER A 152 -6.60 -1.94 2.17
N ALA A 153 -5.99 -0.88 2.71
CA ALA A 153 -5.45 0.20 1.88
C ALA A 153 -4.11 -0.22 1.25
N ALA A 154 -3.91 0.15 -0.02
CA ALA A 154 -2.59 0.17 -0.65
C ALA A 154 -2.05 1.60 -0.60
N VAL A 155 -0.87 1.79 0.00
CA VAL A 155 -0.33 3.12 0.31
C VAL A 155 1.00 3.32 -0.43
N THR A 156 1.02 4.27 -1.35
CA THR A 156 2.25 4.74 -2.03
C THR A 156 2.85 5.91 -1.24
N ALA A 157 3.93 6.49 -1.77
CA ALA A 157 4.54 7.69 -1.21
C ALA A 157 3.60 8.92 -1.19
N ASP A 158 2.51 8.91 -1.95
CA ASP A 158 1.64 10.08 -2.14
C ASP A 158 0.13 9.78 -2.14
N THR A 159 -0.26 8.50 -2.24
CA THR A 159 -1.64 8.09 -2.51
C THR A 159 -2.05 6.88 -1.69
N ILE A 160 -3.30 6.87 -1.25
CA ILE A 160 -3.97 5.77 -0.56
C ILE A 160 -5.09 5.27 -1.48
N TYR A 161 -5.02 3.99 -1.85
CA TYR A 161 -6.03 3.33 -2.65
C TYR A 161 -6.82 2.35 -1.79
N PHE A 162 -8.16 2.40 -1.87
CA PHE A 162 -9.02 1.46 -1.14
C PHE A 162 -10.37 1.30 -1.81
N GLY A 163 -10.91 0.09 -1.74
CA GLY A 163 -12.26 -0.24 -2.18
C GLY A 163 -13.32 -0.04 -1.10
N SER A 164 -14.56 0.17 -1.52
CA SER A 164 -15.75 0.24 -0.67
C SER A 164 -16.95 -0.52 -1.26
N ASN A 165 -17.89 -0.91 -0.38
CA ASN A 165 -19.16 -1.54 -0.75
C ASN A 165 -20.12 -0.59 -1.49
N ASP A 166 -19.75 0.67 -1.72
CA ASP A 166 -20.48 1.60 -2.60
C ASP A 166 -20.09 1.48 -4.08
N ASN A 167 -19.54 0.33 -4.45
CA ASN A 167 -19.06 0.00 -5.79
C ASN A 167 -17.84 0.80 -6.25
N ALA A 168 -17.12 1.45 -5.33
CA ALA A 168 -16.04 2.34 -5.73
C ALA A 168 -14.66 1.96 -5.22
N LEU A 169 -13.67 2.26 -6.05
CA LEU A 169 -12.27 2.41 -5.67
C LEU A 169 -11.98 3.89 -5.51
N TYR A 170 -11.44 4.25 -4.35
CA TYR A 170 -11.00 5.60 -4.05
C TYR A 170 -9.48 5.70 -4.12
N ALA A 171 -8.99 6.79 -4.69
CA ALA A 171 -7.62 7.24 -4.54
C ALA A 171 -7.62 8.59 -3.82
N ILE A 172 -7.00 8.65 -2.65
CA ILE A 172 -6.92 9.86 -1.84
C ILE A 172 -5.46 10.19 -1.52
N THR A 173 -5.17 11.47 -1.29
CA THR A 173 -3.86 11.92 -0.82
C THR A 173 -3.61 11.50 0.64
N LEU A 174 -2.34 11.56 1.08
CA LEU A 174 -1.96 11.27 2.47
C LEU A 174 -2.57 12.25 3.51
N ASP A 175 -2.99 13.45 3.08
CA ASP A 175 -3.73 14.42 3.90
C ASP A 175 -5.25 14.27 3.83
N GLY A 176 -5.75 13.20 3.20
CA GLY A 176 -7.16 12.83 3.24
C GLY A 176 -8.05 13.53 2.20
N LYS A 177 -7.48 14.00 1.08
CA LYS A 177 -8.25 14.63 -0.01
C LYS A 177 -8.45 13.67 -1.16
N LEU A 178 -9.63 13.70 -1.77
CA LEU A 178 -9.91 12.90 -2.96
C LEU A 178 -9.03 13.33 -4.13
N LYS A 179 -8.28 12.37 -4.72
CA LYS A 179 -7.61 12.54 -6.02
C LYS A 179 -8.58 12.16 -7.13
N TRP A 180 -9.11 10.94 -7.06
CA TRP A 180 -10.09 10.42 -8.02
C TRP A 180 -10.89 9.25 -7.43
N LYS A 181 -12.01 8.93 -8.09
CA LYS A 181 -12.90 7.81 -7.76
C LYS A 181 -13.21 7.04 -9.04
N PHE A 182 -13.05 5.72 -9.00
CA PHE A 182 -13.56 4.81 -10.03
C PHE A 182 -14.82 4.13 -9.49
N THR A 183 -15.90 4.12 -10.27
CA THR A 183 -17.16 3.49 -9.90
C THR A 183 -17.40 2.28 -10.80
N GLY A 184 -17.31 1.09 -10.22
CA GLY A 184 -17.64 -0.18 -10.87
C GLY A 184 -19.15 -0.44 -10.91
N LYS A 185 -19.53 -1.63 -11.38
CA LYS A 185 -20.94 -2.06 -11.47
C LYS A 185 -21.42 -2.82 -10.23
N SER A 186 -20.52 -3.16 -9.32
CA SER A 186 -20.78 -3.87 -8.07
C SER A 186 -19.68 -3.58 -7.05
N ASN A 187 -19.87 -4.05 -5.81
CA ASN A 187 -19.00 -3.72 -4.68
C ASN A 187 -17.52 -3.98 -5.00
N ILE A 188 -16.65 -3.07 -4.56
CA ILE A 188 -15.20 -3.22 -4.69
C ILE A 188 -14.66 -3.37 -3.26
N THR A 189 -14.53 -4.59 -2.79
CA THR A 189 -14.16 -4.89 -1.39
C THR A 189 -12.80 -5.54 -1.26
N ALA A 190 -12.28 -6.05 -2.37
CA ALA A 190 -10.95 -6.59 -2.49
C ALA A 190 -9.90 -5.48 -2.34
N SER A 191 -8.79 -5.79 -1.68
CA SER A 191 -7.69 -4.83 -1.48
C SER A 191 -6.97 -4.61 -2.83
N PRO A 192 -6.80 -3.38 -3.32
CA PRO A 192 -6.18 -3.13 -4.62
C PRO A 192 -4.68 -3.47 -4.59
N ALA A 193 -4.16 -4.04 -5.68
CA ALA A 193 -2.71 -4.25 -5.86
C ALA A 193 -2.18 -3.30 -6.94
N LEU A 194 -0.93 -2.86 -6.82
CA LEU A 194 -0.32 -1.94 -7.77
C LEU A 194 0.89 -2.56 -8.45
N GLY A 195 0.93 -2.46 -9.79
CA GLY A 195 2.11 -2.80 -10.58
C GLY A 195 3.25 -1.80 -10.39
N ALA A 196 4.47 -2.17 -10.79
CA ALA A 196 5.63 -1.29 -10.71
C ALA A 196 5.48 -0.01 -11.56
N ASP A 197 4.62 -0.04 -12.59
CA ASP A 197 4.25 1.11 -13.43
C ASP A 197 3.13 1.97 -12.82
N GLY A 198 2.67 1.63 -11.61
CA GLY A 198 1.55 2.29 -10.93
C GLY A 198 0.16 1.86 -11.41
N THR A 199 0.06 0.87 -12.31
CA THR A 199 -1.24 0.31 -12.69
C THR A 199 -1.95 -0.26 -11.47
N VAL A 200 -3.19 0.16 -11.22
CA VAL A 200 -4.01 -0.31 -10.11
C VAL A 200 -4.87 -1.48 -10.56
N TYR A 201 -4.75 -2.62 -9.89
CA TYR A 201 -5.54 -3.81 -10.14
C TYR A 201 -6.55 -4.01 -9.02
N LEU A 202 -7.82 -4.23 -9.39
CA LEU A 202 -8.92 -4.45 -8.45
C LEU A 202 -9.86 -5.53 -8.97
N TYR A 203 -10.63 -6.10 -8.04
CA TYR A 203 -11.77 -6.95 -8.36
C TYR A 203 -13.07 -6.33 -7.88
N GLU A 204 -14.08 -6.44 -8.73
CA GLU A 204 -15.48 -6.31 -8.35
C GLU A 204 -16.02 -7.66 -7.83
N ILE A 205 -16.91 -7.63 -6.83
CA ILE A 205 -17.57 -8.85 -6.31
C ILE A 205 -18.30 -9.62 -7.43
N SER A 206 -18.81 -8.95 -8.47
CA SER A 206 -19.44 -9.61 -9.61
C SER A 206 -18.49 -10.48 -10.46
N GLY A 207 -17.19 -10.46 -10.19
CA GLY A 207 -16.18 -11.25 -10.89
C GLY A 207 -15.55 -10.55 -12.10
N ALA A 208 -15.58 -9.22 -12.11
CA ALA A 208 -14.78 -8.40 -13.02
C ALA A 208 -13.44 -8.03 -12.38
N MET A 209 -12.37 -8.14 -13.14
CA MET A 209 -11.04 -7.64 -12.82
C MET A 209 -10.76 -6.40 -13.67
N HIS A 210 -10.28 -5.34 -13.06
CA HIS A 210 -9.91 -4.13 -13.77
C HIS A 210 -8.42 -3.86 -13.60
N ALA A 211 -7.84 -3.26 -14.62
CA ALA A 211 -6.58 -2.54 -14.52
C ALA A 211 -6.85 -1.07 -14.83
N LEU A 212 -6.47 -0.18 -13.93
CA LEU A 212 -6.60 1.26 -14.07
C LEU A 212 -5.21 1.89 -14.15
N THR A 213 -5.09 3.01 -14.85
CA THR A 213 -3.89 3.86 -14.78
C THR A 213 -3.75 4.46 -13.38
N PRO A 214 -2.58 5.01 -13.01
CA PRO A 214 -2.41 5.75 -11.76
C PRO A 214 -3.42 6.91 -11.57
N ASP A 215 -3.93 7.46 -12.68
CA ASP A 215 -4.93 8.53 -12.71
C ASP A 215 -6.38 8.02 -12.71
N GLY A 216 -6.59 6.71 -12.54
CA GLY A 216 -7.92 6.11 -12.41
C GLY A 216 -8.64 5.82 -13.73
N VAL A 217 -7.94 5.90 -14.87
CA VAL A 217 -8.51 5.58 -16.19
C VAL A 217 -8.46 4.08 -16.44
N GLU A 218 -9.57 3.46 -16.82
CA GLU A 218 -9.60 2.02 -17.12
C GLU A 218 -8.72 1.68 -18.33
N LYS A 219 -7.68 0.87 -18.11
CA LYS A 219 -6.83 0.29 -19.16
C LYS A 219 -7.54 -0.89 -19.81
N TRP A 220 -8.13 -1.75 -18.98
CA TRP A 220 -8.92 -2.89 -19.42
C TRP A 220 -9.77 -3.46 -18.29
N ILE A 221 -10.77 -4.24 -18.68
CA ILE A 221 -11.60 -5.07 -17.82
C ILE A 221 -11.61 -6.51 -18.34
N LYS A 222 -11.56 -7.49 -17.43
CA LYS A 222 -11.64 -8.91 -17.77
C LYS A 222 -12.56 -9.64 -16.79
N ARG A 223 -13.44 -10.49 -17.33
CA ARG A 223 -14.24 -11.40 -16.49
C ARG A 223 -13.36 -12.54 -15.99
N VAL A 224 -13.35 -12.75 -14.68
CA VAL A 224 -12.52 -13.78 -14.01
C VAL A 224 -13.34 -14.79 -13.19
N GLY A 225 -14.65 -14.58 -13.07
CA GLY A 225 -15.55 -15.53 -12.39
C GLY A 225 -16.98 -15.01 -12.29
N THR A 226 -17.86 -15.77 -11.64
CA THR A 226 -19.25 -15.35 -11.34
C THR A 226 -19.38 -14.64 -10.00
N GLY A 227 -18.36 -14.72 -9.15
CA GLY A 227 -18.26 -14.03 -7.88
C GLY A 227 -16.82 -13.99 -7.37
N VAL A 228 -16.44 -12.89 -6.73
CA VAL A 228 -15.18 -12.72 -5.99
C VAL A 228 -15.55 -12.53 -4.53
N TYR A 229 -15.08 -13.42 -3.65
CA TYR A 229 -15.46 -13.41 -2.24
C TYR A 229 -14.77 -12.26 -1.49
N ASP A 230 -15.53 -11.18 -1.25
CA ASP A 230 -15.25 -10.02 -0.38
C ASP A 230 -13.75 -9.63 -0.29
N SER A 231 -13.26 -9.23 0.88
CA SER A 231 -11.86 -8.88 1.13
C SER A 231 -10.89 -10.08 1.05
N TYR A 232 -11.40 -11.31 0.88
CA TYR A 232 -10.60 -12.54 0.90
C TYR A 232 -9.94 -12.87 -0.43
N SER A 233 -10.36 -12.21 -1.52
CA SER A 233 -9.93 -12.51 -2.89
C SER A 233 -9.27 -11.28 -3.53
N SER A 234 -8.21 -10.78 -2.92
CA SER A 234 -7.45 -9.62 -3.41
C SER A 234 -6.42 -10.02 -4.48
N PRO A 235 -6.20 -9.22 -5.54
CA PRO A 235 -5.18 -9.51 -6.54
C PRO A 235 -3.79 -9.51 -5.91
N SER A 236 -2.90 -10.30 -6.48
CA SER A 236 -1.45 -10.23 -6.27
C SER A 236 -0.75 -10.23 -7.62
N ILE A 237 0.43 -9.60 -7.65
CA ILE A 237 1.22 -9.44 -8.87
C ILE A 237 2.51 -10.22 -8.65
N GLY A 238 2.75 -11.19 -9.53
CA GLY A 238 4.00 -11.95 -9.56
C GLY A 238 5.17 -11.07 -10.00
N ALA A 239 6.35 -11.36 -9.45
CA ALA A 239 7.62 -10.81 -9.93
C ALA A 239 8.05 -11.48 -11.24
#